data_AF-A0A961S5I3-F1
#
_entry.id   AF-A0A961S5I3-F1
#
_cell.length_a   1.000
_cell.length_b   1.000
_cell.length_c   1.000
_cell.angle_alpha   90.00
_cell.angle_beta   90.00
_cell.angle_gamma   90.00
#
_symmetry.space_group_name_H-M   'P 1'
#
loop_
_entity.id
_entity.type
_entity.pdbx_description
1 polymer ?
#
loop_
_entity_poly.entity_id
_entity_poly.type
_entity_poly.pdbx_seq_one_letter_code
_entity_poly.pdbx_strand_id
1 'polypeptide(L)'
;IENVSRMTVPELFERYGEAEFRALERRVIGRLVKDGPQVVATGGGAFMNDQTRRLIGRHGLSVWLKADLDILMDRVAKRQNRPLLKTADPRATMARLMDERYPVYALADVTVKTRDEKREIIADEVIEAVATLLADGNWKRGRDG
;
A
#
# COMPACT_ATOMS: atom_id res chain seq x y z
N ILE A 1 -1.46 -6.14 -12.22
CA ILE A 1 -0.39 -5.63 -13.11
C ILE A 1 0.03 -6.72 -14.09
N GLU A 2 0.56 -7.84 -13.61
CA GLU A 2 1.03 -8.95 -14.45
C GLU A 2 -0.02 -9.48 -15.43
N ASN A 3 -1.29 -9.59 -15.00
CA ASN A 3 -2.39 -9.98 -15.88
C ASN A 3 -2.62 -9.01 -17.05
N VAL A 4 -2.38 -7.71 -16.84
CA VAL A 4 -2.58 -6.66 -17.86
C VAL A 4 -1.35 -6.54 -18.76
N SER A 5 -0.14 -6.69 -18.21
CA SER A 5 1.12 -6.63 -18.97
C SER A 5 1.48 -7.94 -19.68
N ARG A 6 0.89 -9.07 -19.26
CA ARG A 6 1.33 -10.43 -19.65
C ARG A 6 2.81 -10.69 -19.36
N MET A 7 3.36 -10.00 -18.35
CA MET A 7 4.75 -10.07 -17.89
C MET A 7 4.77 -10.07 -16.38
N THR A 8 5.70 -10.82 -15.79
CA THR A 8 5.95 -10.77 -14.36
C THR A 8 6.52 -9.40 -13.94
N VAL A 9 6.42 -9.08 -12.65
CA VAL A 9 7.00 -7.84 -12.12
C VAL A 9 8.51 -7.74 -12.40
N PRO A 10 9.35 -8.77 -12.17
CA PRO A 10 10.77 -8.72 -12.52
C PRO A 10 11.02 -8.42 -14.01
N GLU A 11 10.30 -9.08 -14.92
CA GLU A 11 10.45 -8.86 -16.38
C GLU A 11 10.08 -7.43 -16.78
N LEU A 12 9.03 -6.85 -16.17
CA LEU A 12 8.66 -5.45 -16.40
C LEU A 12 9.76 -4.48 -15.96
N PHE A 13 10.35 -4.70 -14.79
CA PHE A 13 11.44 -3.88 -14.28
C PHE A 13 12.69 -4.00 -15.16
N GLU A 14 13.05 -5.22 -15.57
CA GLU A 14 14.21 -5.46 -16.43
C GLU A 14 14.05 -4.81 -17.82
N ARG A 15 12.86 -4.94 -18.41
CA ARG A 15 12.62 -4.49 -19.79
C ARG A 15 12.30 -3.01 -19.93
N TYR A 16 11.63 -2.42 -18.94
CA TYR A 16 11.08 -1.06 -19.04
C TYR A 16 11.46 -0.14 -17.88
N GLY A 17 12.14 -0.67 -16.85
CA GLY A 17 12.53 0.09 -15.68
C GLY A 17 11.38 0.44 -14.73
N GLU A 18 11.74 1.06 -13.60
CA GLU A 18 10.77 1.41 -12.56
C GLU A 18 9.76 2.48 -13.01
N ALA A 19 10.19 3.45 -13.82
CA ALA A 19 9.31 4.53 -14.26
C ALA A 19 8.07 4.02 -15.01
N GLU A 20 8.25 3.08 -15.95
CA GLU A 20 7.16 2.45 -16.68
C GLU A 20 6.32 1.53 -15.80
N PHE A 21 6.96 0.79 -14.89
CA PHE A 21 6.23 0.00 -13.89
C PHE A 21 5.27 0.88 -13.07
N ARG A 22 5.74 2.04 -12.59
CA ARG A 22 4.93 3.00 -11.83
C ARG A 22 3.83 3.63 -12.68
N ALA A 23 4.12 3.94 -13.95
CA ALA A 23 3.12 4.44 -14.88
C ALA A 23 2.00 3.41 -15.12
N LEU A 24 2.35 2.13 -15.29
CA LEU A 24 1.40 1.04 -15.42
C LEU A 24 0.59 0.82 -14.12
N GLU A 25 1.25 0.83 -12.96
CA GLU A 25 0.61 0.73 -11.65
C GLU A 25 -0.46 1.82 -11.47
N ARG A 26 -0.14 3.07 -11.80
CA ARG A 26 -1.09 4.20 -11.77
C ARG A 26 -2.27 3.98 -12.71
N ARG A 27 -2.04 3.50 -13.95
CA ARG A 27 -3.12 3.21 -14.91
C ARG A 27 -4.05 2.10 -14.41
N VAL A 28 -3.49 1.05 -13.80
CA VAL A 28 -4.27 -0.04 -13.21
C VAL A 28 -5.12 0.46 -12.05
N ILE A 29 -4.54 1.22 -11.11
CA ILE A 29 -5.29 1.81 -10.00
C ILE A 29 -6.41 2.71 -10.52
N GLY A 30 -6.14 3.55 -11.52
CA GLY A 30 -7.15 4.42 -12.12
C GLY A 30 -8.32 3.72 -12.80
N ARG A 31 -8.17 2.47 -13.21
CA ARG A 31 -9.28 1.63 -13.69
C ARG A 31 -10.04 1.03 -12.52
N LEU A 32 -9.32 0.44 -11.55
CA LEU A 32 -9.92 -0.21 -10.39
C LEU A 32 -10.79 0.75 -9.57
N VAL A 33 -10.34 1.98 -9.36
CA VAL A 33 -11.13 2.97 -8.60
C VAL A 33 -12.44 3.38 -9.27
N LYS A 34 -12.70 2.97 -10.52
CA LYS A 34 -13.95 3.21 -11.25
C LYS A 34 -14.88 2.00 -11.31
N ASP A 35 -14.40 0.80 -10.97
CA ASP A 35 -15.14 -0.47 -11.06
C ASP A 35 -16.04 -0.74 -9.83
N GLY A 36 -16.67 0.30 -9.28
CA GLY A 36 -17.57 0.18 -8.13
C GLY A 36 -16.89 -0.18 -6.80
N PRO A 37 -17.66 -0.55 -5.77
CA PRO A 37 -17.16 -0.81 -4.42
C PRO A 37 -16.22 -2.03 -4.37
N GLN A 38 -15.00 -1.83 -3.89
CA GLN A 38 -14.00 -2.89 -3.78
C GLN A 38 -12.91 -2.54 -2.76
N VAL A 39 -12.20 -3.56 -2.28
CA VAL A 39 -10.99 -3.41 -1.46
C VAL A 39 -9.77 -3.75 -2.32
N VAL A 40 -8.85 -2.80 -2.47
CA VAL A 40 -7.65 -2.97 -3.30
C VAL A 40 -6.41 -2.97 -2.41
N ALA A 41 -5.74 -4.12 -2.30
CA ALA A 41 -4.41 -4.19 -1.72
C ALA A 41 -3.38 -3.64 -2.72
N THR A 42 -2.68 -2.57 -2.35
CA THR A 42 -1.66 -1.95 -3.20
C THR A 42 -0.27 -2.51 -2.92
N GLY A 43 0.64 -2.42 -3.89
CA GLY A 43 2.05 -2.68 -3.66
C GLY A 43 2.66 -1.57 -2.78
N GLY A 44 3.64 -1.91 -1.93
CA GLY A 44 4.24 -0.93 -1.01
C GLY A 44 4.97 0.25 -1.67
N GLY A 45 5.13 0.28 -2.99
CA GLY A 45 5.63 1.46 -3.71
C GLY A 45 4.52 2.33 -4.29
N ALA A 46 3.29 1.82 -4.42
CA ALA A 46 2.19 2.51 -5.10
C ALA A 46 1.83 3.83 -4.41
N PHE A 47 1.68 3.78 -3.08
CA PHE A 47 1.31 4.94 -2.27
C PHE A 47 2.46 5.96 -2.13
N MET A 48 3.69 5.61 -2.50
CA MET A 48 4.81 6.57 -2.54
C MET A 48 4.66 7.57 -3.68
N ASN A 49 3.96 7.19 -4.76
CA ASN A 49 3.67 8.09 -5.87
C ASN A 49 2.53 9.06 -5.52
N ASP A 50 2.82 10.35 -5.61
CA ASP A 50 1.88 11.41 -5.27
C ASP A 50 0.62 11.42 -6.13
N GLN A 51 0.75 11.19 -7.44
CA GLN A 51 -0.41 11.13 -8.34
C GLN A 51 -1.30 9.93 -8.01
N THR A 52 -0.72 8.79 -7.65
CA THR A 52 -1.47 7.62 -7.17
C THR A 52 -2.23 7.95 -5.89
N ARG A 53 -1.62 8.64 -4.91
CA ARG A 53 -2.31 9.05 -3.68
C ARG A 53 -3.49 9.98 -3.96
N ARG A 54 -3.30 11.02 -4.79
CA ARG A 54 -4.39 11.94 -5.18
C ARG A 54 -5.54 11.19 -5.85
N LEU A 55 -5.21 10.27 -6.76
CA LEU A 55 -6.20 9.44 -7.44
C LEU A 55 -7.00 8.58 -6.45
N ILE A 56 -6.34 7.96 -5.47
CA ILE A 56 -7.01 7.24 -4.40
C ILE A 56 -7.93 8.19 -3.61
N GLY A 57 -7.43 9.32 -3.14
CA GLY A 57 -8.21 10.27 -2.32
C GLY A 57 -9.41 10.92 -3.04
N ARG A 58 -9.42 10.96 -4.38
CA ARG A 58 -10.57 11.41 -5.18
C ARG A 58 -11.68 10.36 -5.28
N HIS A 59 -11.32 9.09 -5.32
CA HIS A 59 -12.25 8.01 -5.67
C HIS A 59 -12.51 7.01 -4.54
N GLY A 60 -11.73 7.07 -3.46
CA GLY A 60 -11.84 6.14 -2.35
C GLY A 60 -11.11 6.64 -1.10
N LEU A 61 -11.06 5.74 -0.12
CA LEU A 61 -10.44 5.96 1.18
C LEU A 61 -9.18 5.09 1.25
N SER A 62 -8.11 5.67 1.79
CA SER A 62 -6.83 5.00 1.99
C SER A 62 -6.69 4.49 3.43
N VAL A 63 -6.34 3.21 3.58
CA VAL A 63 -6.08 2.58 4.87
C VAL A 63 -4.61 2.14 4.94
N TRP A 64 -3.89 2.62 5.95
CA TRP A 64 -2.55 2.17 6.26
C TRP A 64 -2.55 1.14 7.39
N LEU A 65 -2.09 -0.08 7.07
CA LEU A 65 -1.79 -1.12 8.04
C LEU A 65 -0.36 -0.92 8.58
N LYS A 66 -0.24 -0.20 9.70
CA LYS A 66 1.05 0.09 10.36
C LYS A 66 1.53 -1.12 11.14
N ALA A 67 2.84 -1.40 11.14
CA ALA A 67 3.42 -2.48 11.93
C ALA A 67 4.79 -2.06 12.44
N ASP A 68 5.23 -2.59 13.57
CA ASP A 68 6.58 -2.29 14.06
C ASP A 68 7.63 -3.13 13.31
N LEU A 69 8.90 -2.71 13.33
CA LEU A 69 9.98 -3.33 12.55
C LEU A 69 10.07 -4.84 12.81
N ASP A 70 10.01 -5.27 14.07
CA ASP A 70 10.10 -6.68 14.44
C ASP A 70 8.99 -7.52 13.81
N ILE A 71 7.76 -7.01 13.85
CA ILE A 71 6.60 -7.67 13.25
C ILE A 71 6.75 -7.78 11.73
N LEU A 72 7.27 -6.74 11.08
CA LEU A 72 7.55 -6.79 9.65
C LEU A 72 8.64 -7.81 9.33
N MET A 73 9.71 -7.87 10.12
CA MET A 73 10.80 -8.83 9.97
C MET A 73 10.31 -10.28 10.10
N ASP A 74 9.49 -10.58 11.10
CA ASP A 74 8.91 -11.91 11.29
C ASP A 74 8.01 -12.33 10.12
N ARG A 75 7.23 -11.37 9.58
CA ARG A 75 6.34 -11.63 8.44
C ARG A 75 7.11 -11.87 7.14
N VAL A 76 8.20 -11.14 6.90
CA VAL A 76 9.00 -11.31 5.68
C VAL A 76 9.91 -12.53 5.74
N ALA A 77 10.40 -12.92 6.93
CA ALA A 77 11.17 -14.16 7.10
C ALA A 77 10.39 -15.40 6.65
N LYS A 78 9.07 -15.39 6.82
CA LYS A 78 8.16 -16.47 6.39
C LYS A 78 7.84 -16.45 4.88
N ARG A 79 8.34 -15.48 4.09
CA ARG A 79 8.01 -15.30 2.66
C ARG A 79 9.25 -15.17 1.77
N GLN A 80 9.38 -16.06 0.78
CA GLN A 80 10.58 -16.18 -0.05
C GLN A 80 10.74 -15.12 -1.16
N ASN A 81 9.70 -14.35 -1.49
CA ASN A 81 9.72 -13.47 -2.68
C ASN A 81 9.67 -11.97 -2.32
N ARG A 82 10.77 -11.45 -1.75
CA ARG A 82 10.95 -10.02 -1.44
C ARG A 82 12.26 -9.49 -2.02
N PRO A 83 12.30 -9.10 -3.31
CA PRO A 83 13.53 -8.67 -3.99
C PRO A 83 14.27 -7.53 -3.26
N LEU A 84 13.54 -6.55 -2.71
CA LEU A 84 14.12 -5.41 -1.99
C LEU A 84 14.83 -5.79 -0.66
N LEU A 85 14.59 -7.00 -0.14
CA LEU A 85 15.20 -7.48 1.11
C LEU A 85 16.28 -8.54 0.86
N LYS A 86 16.63 -8.81 -0.40
CA LYS A 86 17.75 -9.69 -0.76
C LYS A 86 19.08 -8.92 -0.67
N THR A 87 19.40 -8.45 0.53
CA THR A 87 20.57 -7.63 0.85
C THR A 87 21.39 -8.29 1.96
N ALA A 88 22.64 -7.86 2.17
CA ALA A 88 23.48 -8.37 3.26
C ALA A 88 22.84 -8.18 4.65
N ASP A 89 22.13 -7.08 4.85
CA ASP A 89 21.34 -6.82 6.08
C ASP A 89 19.88 -6.46 5.72
N PRO A 90 18.98 -7.45 5.68
CA PRO A 90 17.55 -7.23 5.41
C PRO A 90 16.86 -6.37 6.46
N ARG A 91 17.32 -6.43 7.73
CA ARG A 91 16.71 -5.67 8.83
C ARG A 91 17.05 -4.19 8.71
N ALA A 92 18.30 -3.84 8.46
CA ALA A 92 18.70 -2.46 8.19
C ALA A 92 18.02 -1.91 6.94
N THR A 93 17.88 -2.73 5.89
CA THR A 93 17.15 -2.34 4.68
C THR A 93 15.68 -2.07 4.95
N MET A 94 15.02 -2.91 5.76
CA MET A 94 13.64 -2.68 6.18
C MET A 94 13.51 -1.39 7.00
N ALA A 95 14.41 -1.15 7.96
CA ALA A 95 14.41 0.06 8.78
C ALA A 95 14.50 1.33 7.91
N ARG A 96 15.46 1.38 6.97
CA ARG A 96 15.58 2.49 6.02
C ARG A 96 14.31 2.69 5.17
N LEU A 97 13.72 1.59 4.68
CA LEU A 97 12.47 1.66 3.94
C LEU A 97 11.32 2.18 4.81
N MET A 98 11.29 1.87 6.11
CA MET A 98 10.31 2.41 7.03
C MET A 98 10.50 3.92 7.21
N ASP A 99 11.74 4.37 7.44
CA ASP A 99 12.05 5.80 7.62
C ASP A 99 11.66 6.63 6.38
N GLU A 100 11.89 6.08 5.18
CA GLU A 100 11.50 6.72 3.92
C GLU A 100 9.98 6.72 3.70
N ARG A 101 9.29 5.62 4.04
CA ARG A 101 7.90 5.40 3.62
C ARG A 101 6.85 5.74 4.67
N TYR A 102 7.17 5.66 5.95
CA TYR A 102 6.20 5.87 7.03
C TYR A 102 5.65 7.30 7.06
N PRO A 103 6.47 8.36 6.86
CA PRO A 103 5.94 9.72 6.74
C PRO A 103 4.93 9.86 5.60
N VAL A 104 5.13 9.11 4.50
CA VAL A 104 4.23 9.13 3.34
C VAL A 104 2.98 8.28 3.58
N TYR A 105 3.11 7.09 4.18
CA TYR A 105 1.97 6.25 4.54
C TYR A 105 1.08 6.90 5.60
N ALA A 106 1.63 7.74 6.48
CA ALA A 106 0.88 8.51 7.46
C ALA A 106 -0.08 9.54 6.82
N LEU A 107 0.03 9.81 5.51
CA LEU A 107 -0.93 10.62 4.76
C LEU A 107 -2.24 9.87 4.44
N ALA A 108 -2.33 8.58 4.74
CA ALA A 108 -3.55 7.80 4.58
C ALA A 108 -4.70 8.35 5.43
N ASP A 109 -5.94 8.15 4.99
CA ASP A 109 -7.14 8.63 5.71
C ASP A 109 -7.33 7.90 7.04
N VAL A 110 -7.02 6.60 7.07
CA VAL A 110 -7.13 5.75 8.26
C VAL A 110 -5.82 5.03 8.49
N THR A 111 -5.36 4.99 9.74
CA THR A 111 -4.22 4.17 10.16
C THR A 111 -4.68 3.15 11.19
N VAL A 112 -4.35 1.88 10.96
CA VAL A 112 -4.61 0.77 11.90
C VAL A 112 -3.30 0.11 12.26
N LYS A 113 -3.00 0.02 13.56
CA LYS A 113 -1.81 -0.67 14.05
C LYS A 113 -2.04 -2.19 14.03
N THR A 114 -1.31 -2.87 13.17
CA THR A 114 -1.31 -4.33 13.09
C THR A 114 -0.28 -4.93 14.03
N ARG A 115 -0.62 -6.09 14.59
CA ARG A 115 0.20 -6.84 15.54
C ARG A 115 0.13 -8.34 15.25
N ASP A 116 0.71 -9.18 16.10
CA ASP A 116 0.60 -10.65 15.98
C ASP A 116 -0.78 -11.11 16.48
N GLU A 117 -1.77 -10.88 15.62
CA GLU A 117 -3.17 -11.22 15.86
C GLU A 117 -3.75 -11.91 14.64
N LYS A 118 -4.91 -12.55 14.86
CA LYS A 118 -5.71 -13.11 13.78
C LYS A 118 -6.09 -12.04 12.76
N ARG A 119 -6.10 -12.41 11.48
CA ARG A 119 -6.38 -11.46 10.38
C ARG A 119 -7.78 -10.87 10.50
N GLU A 120 -8.70 -11.66 11.02
CA GLU A 120 -10.10 -11.31 11.27
C GLU A 120 -10.19 -10.16 12.27
N ILE A 121 -9.42 -10.21 13.37
CA ILE A 121 -9.37 -9.13 14.37
C ILE A 121 -8.88 -7.83 13.73
N ILE A 122 -7.80 -7.91 12.95
CA ILE A 122 -7.27 -6.72 12.26
C ILE A 122 -8.26 -6.20 11.20
N ALA A 123 -9.01 -7.09 10.54
CA ALA A 123 -10.04 -6.69 9.57
C ALA A 123 -11.21 -5.98 10.25
N ASP A 124 -11.64 -6.48 11.41
CA ASP A 124 -12.70 -5.85 12.21
C ASP A 124 -12.28 -4.47 12.71
N GLU A 125 -11.04 -4.32 13.20
CA GLU A 125 -10.48 -3.01 13.58
C GLU A 125 -10.43 -2.02 12.40
N VAL A 126 -10.13 -2.50 11.19
CA VAL A 126 -10.18 -1.67 9.97
C VAL A 126 -11.62 -1.24 9.66
N ILE A 127 -12.58 -2.16 9.73
CA ILE A 127 -13.99 -1.86 9.48
C ILE A 127 -14.49 -0.82 10.48
N GLU A 128 -14.18 -0.99 11.76
CA GLU A 128 -14.56 -0.06 12.82
C GLU A 128 -13.96 1.33 12.58
N ALA A 129 -12.64 1.41 12.34
CA ALA A 129 -11.97 2.69 12.10
C ALA A 129 -12.51 3.43 10.87
N VAL A 130 -12.83 2.69 9.79
CA VAL A 130 -13.46 3.28 8.60
C VAL A 130 -14.89 3.72 8.89
N ALA A 131 -15.68 2.92 9.60
CA ALA A 131 -17.05 3.27 9.97
C ALA A 131 -17.10 4.53 10.83
N THR A 132 -16.22 4.66 11.83
CA THR A 132 -16.10 5.86 12.65
C THR A 132 -15.77 7.09 11.81
N LEU A 133 -14.75 7.01 10.94
CA LEU A 133 -14.37 8.13 10.09
C LEU A 133 -15.52 8.62 9.19
N LEU A 134 -16.31 7.67 8.65
CA LEU A 134 -17.47 7.98 7.82
C LEU A 134 -18.63 8.56 8.63
N ALA A 135 -18.90 8.02 9.82
CA ALA A 135 -19.96 8.49 10.71
C ALA A 135 -19.71 9.92 11.21
N ASP A 136 -18.46 10.27 11.50
CA ASP A 136 -18.09 11.61 11.96
C ASP A 136 -18.16 12.67 10.85
N GLY A 137 -18.38 12.28 9.59
CA GLY A 137 -18.33 13.18 8.43
C GLY A 137 -16.93 13.74 8.15
N ASN A 138 -15.91 13.17 8.77
CA ASN A 138 -14.53 13.62 8.71
C ASN A 138 -13.84 13.23 7.39
N TRP A 139 -14.38 12.25 6.66
CA TRP A 139 -13.91 11.94 5.31
C TRP A 139 -14.51 12.87 4.27
N LYS A 140 -13.70 13.81 3.77
CA LYS A 140 -14.06 14.67 2.64
C LYS A 140 -13.55 14.08 1.33
N ARG A 141 -14.46 13.48 0.55
CA ARG A 141 -14.16 12.99 -0.81
C ARG A 141 -13.62 14.13 -1.67
N GLY A 142 -12.46 13.93 -2.30
CA GLY A 142 -11.86 14.93 -3.20
C GLY A 142 -11.03 16.02 -2.49
N ARG A 143 -9.98 15.64 -1.78
CA ARG A 143 -8.90 16.57 -1.37
C ARG A 143 -8.14 17.08 -2.60
N ASP A 144 -8.77 17.96 -3.38
CA ASP A 144 -8.13 18.84 -4.33
C ASP A 144 -8.19 20.26 -3.73
N GLY A 145 -7.17 20.57 -2.93
CA GLY A 145 -6.71 21.90 -2.58
C GLY A 145 -5.20 21.92 -2.76
#